data_AF-A0A941KXJ9-F1
#
_entry.id   AF-A0A941KXJ9-F1
#
_cell.length_a   1.000
_cell.length_b   1.000
_cell.length_c   1.000
_cell.angle_alpha   90.00
_cell.angle_beta   90.00
_cell.angle_gamma   90.00
#
_symmetry.space_group_name_H-M   'P 1'
#
loop_
_entity.id
_entity.type
_entity.pdbx_description
1 polymer ?
#
loop_
_entity_poly.entity_id
_entity_poly.type
_entity_poly.pdbx_seq_one_letter_code
_entity_poly.pdbx_strand_id
1 'polypeptide(L)'
;MLTECEGKMMLCGCDDTGTEYRYSLEADALSEAISEGLLLPSIFSCYLVIALARGVTCLGGYYQAEYLPMMQEGISDLLRQAKEFQRASAVTGCITNGYLSGMQTIMLEQGAKLLPAGPLEMLASGSVSLAELNHISKISVFDAHFASLAETIPDVVAREQLESEWLSSLSLDLRESLSGKVVLRKLS
;
A
#
# COMPACT_ATOMS: atom_id res chain seq x y z
N MET A 1 1.64 5.10 -18.15
CA MET A 1 1.85 3.64 -18.30
C MET A 1 3.17 3.43 -19.01
N LEU A 2 3.95 2.41 -18.63
CA LEU A 2 5.18 2.06 -19.32
C LEU A 2 4.86 1.18 -20.53
N THR A 3 5.31 1.58 -21.72
CA THR A 3 5.05 0.86 -22.97
C THR A 3 6.33 0.75 -23.78
N GLU A 4 6.56 -0.41 -24.40
CA GLU A 4 7.65 -0.57 -25.35
C GLU A 4 7.31 0.08 -26.69
N CYS A 5 8.17 0.98 -27.18
CA CYS A 5 8.07 1.63 -28.48
C CYS A 5 9.44 1.56 -29.15
N GLU A 6 9.48 0.96 -30.35
CA GLU A 6 10.72 0.84 -31.15
C GLU A 6 11.90 0.22 -30.38
N GLY A 7 11.61 -0.74 -29.49
CA GLY A 7 12.62 -1.44 -28.67
C GLY A 7 13.10 -0.67 -27.45
N LYS A 8 12.44 0.45 -27.09
CA LYS A 8 12.72 1.23 -25.87
C LYS A 8 11.48 1.33 -25.00
N MET A 9 11.68 1.27 -23.68
CA MET A 9 10.62 1.54 -22.73
C MET A 9 10.36 3.05 -22.65
N MET A 10 9.11 3.45 -22.83
CA MET A 10 8.66 4.83 -22.82
C MET A 10 7.55 5.01 -21.78
N LEU A 11 7.48 6.20 -21.19
CA LEU A 11 6.34 6.62 -20.39
C LEU A 11 5.25 7.17 -21.32
N CYS A 12 4.15 6.44 -21.45
CA CYS A 12 3.02 6.81 -22.27
C CYS A 12 1.83 7.25 -21.42
N GLY A 13 1.10 8.25 -21.88
CA GLY A 13 -0.09 8.77 -21.21
C GLY A 13 -1.03 9.45 -22.18
N CYS A 14 -2.20 9.83 -21.70
CA CYS A 14 -3.21 10.53 -22.47
C CYS A 14 -3.73 11.69 -21.61
N ASP A 15 -3.90 12.87 -22.20
CA ASP A 15 -4.57 13.98 -21.52
C ASP A 15 -6.11 13.87 -21.58
N ASP A 16 -6.80 14.86 -21.01
CA ASP A 16 -8.26 14.94 -20.98
C ASP A 16 -8.90 15.14 -22.36
N THR A 17 -8.11 15.51 -23.37
CA THR A 17 -8.56 15.66 -24.77
C THR A 17 -8.41 14.39 -25.60
N GLY A 18 -7.74 13.37 -25.06
CA GLY A 18 -7.42 12.16 -25.81
C GLY A 18 -6.06 12.21 -26.52
N THR A 19 -5.25 13.24 -26.30
CA THR A 19 -3.94 13.37 -26.94
C THR A 19 -2.94 12.44 -26.27
N GLU A 20 -2.32 11.55 -27.04
CA GLU A 20 -1.27 10.66 -26.54
C GLU A 20 0.07 11.39 -26.40
N TYR A 21 0.70 11.22 -25.24
CA TYR A 21 2.06 11.67 -24.98
C TYR A 21 2.98 10.49 -24.72
N ARG A 22 4.23 10.63 -25.14
CA ARG A 22 5.28 9.62 -25.01
C ARG A 22 6.57 10.30 -24.60
N TYR A 23 7.10 9.92 -23.45
CA TYR A 23 8.35 10.44 -22.90
C TYR A 23 9.38 9.33 -22.77
N SER A 24 10.63 9.66 -23.08
CA SER A 24 11.76 8.80 -22.75
C SER A 24 11.91 8.69 -21.22
N LEU A 25 12.43 7.57 -20.74
CA LEU A 25 12.75 7.37 -19.32
C LEU A 25 14.14 7.90 -18.93
N GLU A 26 14.88 8.45 -19.90
CA GLU A 26 16.17 9.10 -19.63
C GLU A 26 15.97 10.35 -18.77
N ALA A 27 16.89 10.58 -17.82
CA ALA A 27 16.77 11.63 -16.82
C ALA A 27 16.61 13.04 -17.43
N ASP A 28 17.38 13.36 -18.48
CA ASP A 28 17.32 14.67 -19.13
C ASP A 28 15.97 14.92 -19.79
N ALA A 29 15.40 13.91 -20.47
CA ALA A 29 14.10 14.01 -21.13
C ALA A 29 12.96 14.16 -20.13
N LEU A 30 13.02 13.43 -19.00
CA LEU A 30 12.05 13.58 -17.92
C LEU A 30 12.17 14.96 -17.26
N SER A 31 13.40 15.44 -17.04
CA SER A 31 13.64 16.76 -16.46
C SER A 31 13.10 17.87 -17.35
N GLU A 32 13.33 17.80 -18.66
CA GLU A 32 12.81 18.75 -19.65
C GLU A 32 11.27 18.76 -19.62
N ALA A 33 10.64 17.59 -19.75
CA ALA A 33 9.18 17.46 -19.73
C ALA A 33 8.54 18.00 -18.43
N ILE A 34 9.19 17.79 -17.28
CA ILE A 34 8.73 18.36 -16.01
C ILE A 34 8.87 19.88 -16.01
N SER A 35 10.01 20.40 -16.48
CA SER A 35 10.28 21.84 -16.51
C SER A 35 9.33 22.61 -17.44
N GLU A 36 8.90 21.98 -18.53
CA GLU A 36 7.94 22.55 -19.49
C GLU A 36 6.47 22.37 -19.04
N GLY A 37 6.23 21.69 -17.91
CA GLY A 37 4.88 21.42 -17.41
C GLY A 37 4.11 20.36 -18.21
N LEU A 38 4.81 19.61 -19.06
CA LEU A 38 4.25 18.51 -19.85
C LEU A 38 4.11 17.22 -19.03
N LEU A 39 4.96 17.05 -18.02
CA LEU A 39 4.90 15.93 -17.08
C LEU A 39 4.77 16.45 -15.64
N LEU A 40 3.72 16.03 -14.94
CA LEU A 40 3.50 16.40 -13.54
C LEU A 40 3.82 15.20 -12.62
N PRO A 41 4.86 15.30 -11.77
CA PRO A 41 5.19 14.24 -10.82
C PRO A 41 4.26 14.33 -9.60
N SER A 42 2.96 14.14 -9.81
CA SER A 42 1.89 14.45 -8.85
C SER A 42 2.07 13.74 -7.51
N ILE A 43 2.32 12.43 -7.52
CA ILE A 43 2.56 11.62 -6.31
C ILE A 43 3.75 12.17 -5.52
N PHE A 44 4.88 12.39 -6.19
CA PHE A 44 6.08 12.95 -5.57
C PHE A 44 5.80 14.34 -4.98
N SER A 45 5.14 15.23 -5.71
CA SER A 45 4.81 16.58 -5.24
C SER A 45 3.89 16.55 -4.00
N CYS A 46 2.91 15.65 -3.97
CA CYS A 46 2.04 15.46 -2.81
C CYS A 46 2.84 15.06 -1.56
N TYR A 47 3.66 14.02 -1.67
CA TYR A 47 4.41 13.51 -0.52
C TYR A 47 5.61 14.37 -0.13
N LEU A 48 6.21 15.08 -1.09
CA LEU A 48 7.22 16.09 -0.80
C LEU A 48 6.67 17.15 0.15
N VAL A 49 5.45 17.62 -0.09
CA VAL A 49 4.82 18.64 0.76
C VAL A 49 4.30 18.03 2.06
N ILE A 50 3.48 16.97 1.98
CA ILE A 50 2.77 16.42 3.15
C ILE A 50 3.74 15.70 4.09
N ALA A 51 4.47 14.71 3.57
CA ALA A 51 5.32 13.85 4.39
C ALA A 51 6.67 14.50 4.67
N LEU A 52 7.39 14.95 3.63
CA LEU A 52 8.80 15.33 3.78
C LEU A 52 9.01 16.78 4.25
N ALA A 53 8.18 17.72 3.80
CA ALA A 53 8.29 19.13 4.19
C ALA A 53 7.50 19.47 5.46
N ARG A 54 6.39 18.77 5.74
CA ARG A 54 5.54 19.02 6.91
C ARG A 54 5.61 17.94 7.98
N GLY A 55 6.29 16.82 7.72
CA GLY A 55 6.47 15.75 8.72
C GLY A 55 5.19 14.98 9.05
N VAL A 56 4.13 15.09 8.23
CA VAL A 56 2.91 14.32 8.45
C VAL A 56 3.20 12.85 8.14
N THR A 57 2.95 11.97 9.11
CA THR A 57 3.10 10.54 8.89
C THR A 57 2.00 10.06 7.96
N CYS A 58 2.39 9.62 6.77
CA CYS A 58 1.48 9.01 5.81
C CYS A 58 1.46 7.50 6.02
N LEU A 59 0.28 6.94 6.23
CA LEU A 59 0.07 5.51 6.25
C LEU A 59 -0.65 5.12 4.95
N GLY A 60 -0.11 4.15 4.21
CA GLY A 60 -0.65 3.78 2.90
C GLY A 60 -0.53 2.30 2.61
N GLY A 61 -0.93 1.92 1.39
CA GLY A 61 -0.83 0.55 0.91
C GLY A 61 0.61 0.13 0.57
N TYR A 62 0.79 -1.12 0.18
CA TYR A 62 2.10 -1.74 -0.05
C TYR A 62 3.02 -0.93 -0.98
N TYR A 63 2.49 -0.33 -2.05
CA TYR A 63 3.28 0.53 -2.94
C TYR A 63 3.83 1.77 -2.24
N GLN A 64 3.04 2.44 -1.38
CA GLN A 64 3.49 3.65 -0.69
C GLN A 64 4.65 3.34 0.24
N ALA A 65 4.55 2.23 0.98
CA ALA A 65 5.62 1.78 1.88
C ALA A 65 6.93 1.46 1.14
N GLU A 66 6.90 1.29 -0.19
CA GLU A 66 8.07 1.05 -1.03
C GLU A 66 8.59 2.34 -1.69
N TYR A 67 7.74 3.10 -2.38
CA TYR A 67 8.21 4.28 -3.12
C TYR A 67 8.53 5.49 -2.22
N LEU A 68 7.82 5.66 -1.09
CA LEU A 68 7.97 6.87 -0.27
C LEU A 68 9.31 6.92 0.49
N PRO A 69 9.85 5.80 1.02
CA PRO A 69 11.22 5.76 1.53
C PRO A 69 12.28 6.09 0.45
N MET A 70 12.10 5.60 -0.78
CA MET A 70 13.02 5.92 -1.88
C MET A 70 13.00 7.41 -2.22
N MET A 71 11.82 8.05 -2.21
CA MET A 71 11.69 9.50 -2.40
C MET A 71 12.40 10.28 -1.28
N GLN A 72 12.26 9.83 -0.03
CA GLN A 72 12.94 10.45 1.12
C GLN A 72 14.46 10.38 1.00
N GLU A 73 15.00 9.22 0.61
CA GLU A 73 16.43 9.03 0.40
C GLU A 73 16.95 9.98 -0.68
N GLY A 74 16.30 10.01 -1.85
CA GLY A 74 16.68 10.90 -2.95
C GLY A 74 16.68 12.38 -2.55
N ILE A 75 15.66 12.83 -1.81
CA ILE A 75 15.61 14.22 -1.31
C ILE A 75 16.68 14.50 -0.25
N SER A 76 16.91 13.56 0.67
CA SER A 76 17.94 13.69 1.70
C SER A 76 19.33 13.83 1.08
N ASP A 77 19.63 13.04 0.05
CA ASP A 77 20.89 13.09 -0.66
C ASP A 77 21.07 14.38 -1.45
N LEU A 78 20.03 14.85 -2.15
CA LEU A 78 20.05 16.15 -2.82
C LEU A 78 20.32 17.30 -1.84
N LEU A 79 19.68 17.28 -0.67
CA LEU A 79 19.88 18.30 0.38
C LEU A 79 21.31 18.24 0.95
N ARG A 80 21.88 17.05 1.15
CA ARG A 80 23.28 16.89 1.60
C ARG A 80 24.27 17.42 0.57
N GLN A 81 24.06 17.12 -0.71
CA GLN A 81 24.88 17.65 -1.80
C GLN A 81 24.82 19.19 -1.86
N ALA A 82 23.65 19.77 -1.59
CA ALA A 82 23.45 21.21 -1.46
C ALA A 82 23.96 21.81 -0.13
N LYS A 83 24.54 21.00 0.77
CA LYS A 83 25.00 21.40 2.12
C LYS A 83 23.89 21.89 3.05
N GLU A 84 22.64 21.53 2.78
CA GLU A 84 21.44 21.82 3.58
C GLU A 84 21.24 20.76 4.68
N PHE A 85 22.25 20.55 5.52
CA PHE A 85 22.30 19.41 6.46
C PHE A 85 21.14 19.38 7.47
N GLN A 86 20.69 20.55 7.94
CA GLN A 86 19.54 20.63 8.86
C GLN A 86 18.25 20.14 8.20
N ARG A 87 18.01 20.54 6.94
CA ARG A 87 16.85 20.08 6.17
C ARG A 87 16.95 18.60 5.83
N ALA A 88 18.14 18.12 5.46
CA ALA A 88 18.37 16.70 5.22
C ALA A 88 18.06 15.86 6.48
N SER A 89 18.46 16.34 7.67
CA SER A 89 18.14 15.68 8.93
C SER A 89 16.64 15.69 9.22
N ALA A 90 15.94 16.80 8.97
CA ALA A 90 14.49 16.88 9.15
C ALA A 90 13.74 15.92 8.22
N VAL A 91 14.11 15.88 6.94
CA VAL A 91 13.53 14.94 5.95
C VAL A 91 13.80 13.50 6.37
N THR A 92 15.03 13.15 6.75
CA THR A 92 15.40 11.79 7.18
C THR A 92 14.63 11.34 8.43
N GLY A 93 14.22 12.27 9.30
CA GLY A 93 13.43 11.97 10.48
C GLY A 93 11.94 11.67 10.22
N CYS A 94 11.44 11.88 9.00
CA CYS A 94 10.05 11.61 8.65
C CYS A 94 9.78 10.09 8.57
N ILE A 95 8.59 9.65 9.02
CA ILE A 95 8.14 8.27 8.88
C ILE A 95 7.51 8.08 7.50
N THR A 96 8.15 7.27 6.65
CA THR A 96 7.83 7.11 5.22
C THR A 96 7.50 5.68 4.83
N ASN A 97 7.84 4.71 5.69
CA ASN A 97 7.53 3.29 5.54
C ASN A 97 6.24 2.88 6.26
N GLY A 98 5.39 3.85 6.60
CA GLY A 98 4.13 3.62 7.28
C GLY A 98 3.17 2.82 6.40
N TYR A 99 2.82 1.63 6.87
CA TYR A 99 1.84 0.75 6.26
C TYR A 99 0.60 0.65 7.15
N LEU A 100 -0.58 0.87 6.58
CA LEU A 100 -1.85 0.68 7.28
C LEU A 100 -2.77 -0.17 6.40
N SER A 101 -3.42 -1.13 7.05
CA SER A 101 -4.31 -2.13 6.45
C SER A 101 -3.58 -3.20 5.63
N GLY A 102 -3.10 -4.22 6.35
CA GLY A 102 -2.79 -5.56 5.85
C GLY A 102 -3.88 -6.10 4.93
N MET A 103 -3.52 -6.67 3.77
CA MET A 103 -4.41 -7.63 3.13
C MET A 103 -4.43 -8.90 3.98
N GLN A 104 -5.59 -9.32 4.46
CA GLN A 104 -5.74 -10.57 5.18
C GLN A 104 -6.12 -11.68 4.20
N THR A 105 -5.27 -12.70 4.07
CA THR A 105 -5.45 -13.77 3.07
C THR A 105 -5.71 -15.14 3.68
N ILE A 106 -5.43 -15.29 4.98
CA ILE A 106 -5.65 -16.51 5.76
C ILE A 106 -6.53 -16.17 6.97
N MET A 107 -7.68 -16.83 7.12
CA MET A 107 -8.59 -16.62 8.24
C MET A 107 -8.64 -17.88 9.11
N LEU A 108 -8.88 -17.68 10.40
CA LEU A 108 -9.14 -18.73 11.35
C LEU A 108 -10.65 -18.95 11.51
N GLU A 109 -11.08 -20.19 11.33
CA GLU A 109 -12.41 -20.63 11.69
C GLU A 109 -12.49 -20.94 13.19
N GLN A 110 -13.34 -20.19 13.90
CA GLN A 110 -13.66 -20.45 15.30
C GLN A 110 -15.18 -20.59 15.47
N GLY A 111 -15.66 -21.83 15.47
CA GLY A 111 -17.10 -22.11 15.47
C GLY A 111 -17.78 -21.51 14.24
N ALA A 112 -18.72 -20.60 14.45
CA ALA A 112 -19.44 -19.89 13.38
C ALA A 112 -18.76 -18.57 12.94
N LYS A 113 -17.58 -18.24 13.48
CA LYS A 113 -16.90 -16.96 13.23
C LYS A 113 -15.66 -17.13 12.36
N LEU A 114 -15.30 -16.09 11.62
CA LEU A 114 -13.99 -15.93 10.99
C LEU A 114 -13.20 -14.83 11.69
N LEU A 115 -11.96 -15.14 12.07
CA LEU A 115 -11.01 -14.19 12.64
C LEU A 115 -9.78 -14.10 11.73
N PRO A 116 -9.09 -12.94 11.66
CA PRO A 116 -7.81 -12.86 10.98
C PRO A 116 -6.81 -13.83 11.63
N ALA A 117 -6.10 -14.62 10.83
CA ALA A 117 -5.02 -15.46 11.32
C ALA A 117 -3.73 -14.66 11.33
N GLY A 118 -3.17 -14.44 12.52
CA GLY A 118 -1.84 -13.85 12.68
C GLY A 118 -0.73 -14.89 12.54
N PRO A 119 0.54 -14.46 12.66
CA PRO A 119 1.69 -15.36 12.54
C PRO A 119 1.65 -16.55 13.51
N LEU A 120 1.14 -16.34 14.74
CA LEU A 120 1.04 -17.40 15.74
C LEU A 120 -0.03 -18.43 15.37
N GLU A 121 -1.20 -17.98 14.94
CA GLU A 121 -2.28 -18.85 14.49
C GLU A 121 -1.87 -19.64 13.24
N MET A 122 -1.16 -18.98 12.32
CA MET A 122 -0.60 -19.63 11.13
C MET A 122 0.42 -20.72 11.51
N LEU A 123 1.36 -20.44 12.42
CA LEU A 123 2.33 -21.43 12.88
C LEU A 123 1.66 -22.60 13.62
N ALA A 124 0.68 -22.32 14.47
CA ALA A 124 -0.05 -23.32 15.23
C ALA A 124 -0.95 -24.21 14.35
N SER A 125 -1.46 -23.67 13.24
CA SER A 125 -2.28 -24.41 12.27
C SER A 125 -1.46 -25.14 11.18
N GLY A 126 -0.13 -25.11 11.27
CA GLY A 126 0.79 -25.82 10.38
C GLY A 126 1.40 -24.95 9.27
N SER A 127 2.32 -25.52 8.48
CA SER A 127 3.00 -24.80 7.39
C SER A 127 2.03 -24.34 6.31
N VAL A 128 2.30 -23.19 5.66
CA VAL A 128 1.58 -22.77 4.45
C VAL A 128 1.95 -23.67 3.29
N SER A 129 0.97 -24.41 2.77
CA SER A 129 1.13 -25.31 1.63
C SER A 129 1.18 -24.55 0.30
N LEU A 130 1.75 -25.17 -0.72
CA LEU A 130 1.76 -24.62 -2.08
C LEU A 130 0.34 -24.41 -2.64
N ALA A 131 -0.61 -25.27 -2.24
CA ALA A 131 -2.01 -25.12 -2.62
C ALA A 131 -2.64 -23.86 -2.01
N GLU A 132 -2.33 -23.55 -0.75
CA GLU A 132 -2.74 -22.30 -0.10
C GLU A 132 -2.08 -21.09 -0.76
N LEU A 133 -0.78 -21.14 -1.08
CA LEU A 133 -0.13 -20.05 -1.81
C LEU A 133 -0.78 -19.79 -3.18
N ASN A 134 -1.12 -20.85 -3.93
CA ASN A 134 -1.83 -20.74 -5.20
C ASN A 134 -3.27 -20.23 -5.05
N HIS A 135 -3.88 -20.41 -3.88
CA HIS A 135 -5.18 -19.82 -3.55
C HIS A 135 -5.00 -18.34 -3.22
N ILE A 136 -4.07 -18.00 -2.33
CA ILE A 136 -3.74 -16.63 -1.93
C ILE A 136 -3.48 -15.75 -3.15
N SER A 137 -2.73 -16.25 -4.14
CA SER A 137 -2.43 -15.50 -5.37
C SER A 137 -3.65 -15.20 -6.25
N LYS A 138 -4.81 -15.81 -5.97
CA LYS A 138 -6.07 -15.62 -6.70
C LYS A 138 -7.10 -14.83 -5.90
N ILE A 139 -6.82 -14.51 -4.63
CA ILE A 139 -7.72 -13.69 -3.81
C ILE A 139 -7.72 -12.28 -4.38
N SER A 140 -8.92 -11.72 -4.55
CA SER A 140 -9.03 -10.33 -5.00
C SER A 140 -8.52 -9.38 -3.92
N VAL A 141 -7.93 -8.25 -4.33
CA VAL A 141 -7.51 -7.20 -3.39
C VAL A 141 -8.69 -6.75 -2.52
N PHE A 142 -9.90 -6.70 -3.09
CA PHE A 142 -11.12 -6.40 -2.35
C PHE A 142 -11.40 -7.41 -1.24
N ASP A 143 -11.44 -8.71 -1.55
CA ASP A 143 -11.73 -9.75 -0.55
C ASP A 143 -10.66 -9.81 0.54
N ALA A 144 -9.39 -9.58 0.19
CA ALA A 144 -8.29 -9.57 1.15
C ALA A 144 -8.36 -8.36 2.11
N HIS A 145 -8.76 -7.19 1.63
CA HIS A 145 -9.03 -6.04 2.51
C HIS A 145 -10.33 -6.22 3.30
N PHE A 146 -11.36 -6.81 2.71
CA PHE A 146 -12.60 -7.12 3.42
C PHE A 146 -12.33 -8.06 4.60
N ALA A 147 -11.48 -9.07 4.40
CA ALA A 147 -11.01 -9.97 5.46
C ALA A 147 -10.22 -9.26 6.58
N SER A 148 -9.59 -8.13 6.29
CA SER A 148 -8.81 -7.34 7.26
C SER A 148 -9.65 -6.35 8.10
N LEU A 149 -10.96 -6.26 7.87
CA LEU A 149 -11.83 -5.27 8.55
C LEU A 149 -11.77 -5.36 10.07
N ALA A 150 -11.61 -6.57 10.61
CA ALA A 150 -11.50 -6.79 12.05
C ALA A 150 -10.29 -6.07 12.68
N GLU A 151 -9.22 -5.89 11.91
CA GLU A 151 -8.00 -5.20 12.38
C GLU A 151 -8.02 -3.72 12.05
N THR A 152 -8.73 -3.32 11.00
CA THR A 152 -8.62 -1.97 10.40
C THR A 152 -9.72 -1.02 10.83
N ILE A 153 -10.91 -1.52 11.17
CA ILE A 153 -12.00 -0.70 11.71
C ILE A 153 -11.58 0.10 12.96
N PRO A 154 -10.84 -0.47 13.94
CA PRO A 154 -10.37 0.28 15.11
C PRO A 154 -9.44 1.44 14.80
N ASP A 155 -8.76 1.41 13.65
CA ASP A 155 -7.82 2.47 13.23
C ASP A 155 -8.55 3.67 12.60
N VAL A 156 -9.79 3.47 12.12
CA VAL A 156 -10.54 4.49 11.36
C VAL A 156 -11.84 4.93 12.02
N VAL A 157 -12.38 4.15 12.95
CA VAL A 157 -13.60 4.47 13.70
C VAL A 157 -13.25 4.76 15.16
N ALA A 158 -13.74 5.88 15.69
CA ALA A 158 -13.52 6.21 17.10
C ALA A 158 -14.18 5.17 18.01
N ARG A 159 -13.53 4.82 19.12
CA ARG A 159 -13.99 3.73 20.01
C ARG A 159 -15.40 3.95 20.54
N GLU A 160 -15.81 5.19 20.74
CA GLU A 160 -17.13 5.60 21.21
C GLU A 160 -18.24 5.35 20.18
N GLN A 161 -17.86 5.19 18.90
CA GLN A 161 -18.78 4.90 17.80
C GLN A 161 -18.90 3.40 17.50
N LEU A 162 -18.05 2.57 18.10
CA LEU A 162 -18.12 1.12 17.94
C LEU A 162 -19.12 0.53 18.93
N GLU A 163 -20.08 -0.23 18.40
CA GLU A 163 -21.02 -1.00 19.23
C GLU A 163 -20.29 -2.06 20.06
N SER A 164 -20.81 -2.40 21.25
CA SER A 164 -20.13 -3.30 22.20
C SER A 164 -19.73 -4.66 21.63
N GLU A 165 -20.47 -5.18 20.64
CA GLU A 165 -20.27 -6.50 20.02
C GLU A 165 -19.85 -6.42 18.55
N TRP A 166 -19.36 -5.25 18.09
CA TRP A 166 -19.04 -5.00 16.68
C TRP A 166 -18.16 -6.09 16.05
N LEU A 167 -17.12 -6.54 16.76
CA LEU A 167 -16.19 -7.55 16.26
C LEU A 167 -16.87 -8.93 16.13
N SER A 168 -17.77 -9.25 17.05
CA SER A 168 -18.54 -10.50 17.01
C SER A 168 -19.47 -10.51 15.79
N SER A 169 -20.22 -9.42 15.56
CA SER A 169 -21.09 -9.27 14.40
C SER A 169 -20.30 -9.32 13.10
N LEU A 170 -19.21 -8.55 13.00
CA LEU A 170 -18.34 -8.53 11.84
C LEU A 170 -17.77 -9.92 11.53
N SER A 171 -17.30 -10.67 12.54
CA SER A 171 -16.74 -12.01 12.34
C SER A 171 -17.75 -13.03 11.78
N LEU A 172 -19.05 -12.82 11.98
CA LEU A 172 -20.13 -13.61 11.39
C LEU A 172 -20.37 -13.18 9.94
N ASP A 173 -20.45 -11.87 9.68
CA ASP A 173 -20.65 -11.30 8.35
C ASP A 173 -19.50 -11.66 7.40
N LEU A 174 -18.26 -11.66 7.92
CA LEU A 174 -17.06 -12.10 7.20
C LEU A 174 -17.16 -13.57 6.79
N ARG A 175 -17.75 -14.44 7.63
CA ARG A 175 -17.92 -15.85 7.30
C ARG A 175 -18.85 -16.05 6.10
N GLU A 176 -19.98 -15.35 6.10
CA GLU A 176 -20.94 -15.40 4.99
C GLU A 176 -20.30 -14.86 3.70
N SER A 177 -19.64 -13.71 3.80
CA SER A 177 -19.13 -12.98 2.64
C SER A 177 -17.85 -13.56 2.02
N LEU A 178 -17.02 -14.25 2.81
CA LEU A 178 -15.71 -14.76 2.40
C LEU A 178 -15.64 -16.28 2.23
N SER A 179 -16.76 -16.98 2.39
CA SER A 179 -16.84 -18.44 2.21
C SER A 179 -16.28 -18.85 0.84
N GLY A 180 -15.20 -19.64 0.84
CA GLY A 180 -14.52 -20.11 -0.37
C GLY A 180 -13.66 -19.07 -1.12
N LYS A 181 -13.54 -17.85 -0.60
CA LYS A 181 -12.75 -16.76 -1.22
C LYS A 181 -11.39 -16.53 -0.58
N VAL A 182 -11.21 -17.01 0.65
CA VAL A 182 -9.97 -16.87 1.44
C VAL A 182 -9.51 -18.24 1.92
N VAL A 183 -8.24 -18.33 2.31
CA VAL A 183 -7.74 -19.56 2.95
C VAL A 183 -8.32 -19.64 4.36
N LEU A 184 -8.93 -20.78 4.70
CA LEU A 184 -9.50 -21.05 6.01
C LEU A 184 -8.66 -22.06 6.76
N ARG A 185 -8.38 -21.80 8.03
CA ARG A 185 -7.64 -22.68 8.94
C ARG A 185 -8.39 -22.91 10.24
N LYS A 186 -8.03 -23.98 10.95
CA LYS A 186 -8.52 -24.29 12.29
C LYS A 186 -7.32 -24.51 13.21
N LEU A 187 -7.44 -24.07 14.46
CA LEU A 187 -6.51 -24.49 15.50
C LEU A 187 -6.95 -25.88 15.97
N SER A 188 -6.01 -26.82 15.99
CA SER A 188 -6.18 -28.16 16.54
C SER A 188 -6.15 -28.16 18.05
#